data_AF-A0A7S2U420-F1
#
_entry.id   AF-A0A7S2U420-F1
#
_cell.length_a   1.000
_cell.length_b   1.000
_cell.length_c   1.000
_cell.angle_alpha   90.00
_cell.angle_beta   90.00
_cell.angle_gamma   90.00
#
_symmetry.space_group_name_H-M   'P 1'
#
loop_
_entity.id
_entity.type
_entity.pdbx_description
1 polymer ?
#
loop_
_entity_poly.entity_id
_entity_poly.type
_entity_poly.pdbx_seq_one_letter_code
_entity_poly.pdbx_strand_id
1 'polypeptide(L)'
;SPSECQQLIDLSESHIGYALATVGSFRTNTAKRNNFRTIWDSPPGLLDKTIWERVRGKVPKSIRISGGLWEASGLNPRVRFYRYRRGQYNGPHYDGAYKSGPNSEQKSQQRTKKEKNEKEKHDARCSQSWLTLFIYLNDSKSGLDTGGIGG
;
A
#
# COMPACT_ATOMS: atom_id res chain seq x y z
N SER A 1 3.31 5.44 18.76
CA SER A 1 3.98 6.39 19.68
C SER A 1 4.98 7.25 18.90
N PRO A 2 5.44 8.41 19.42
CA PRO A 2 6.43 9.23 18.73
C PRO A 2 7.74 8.48 18.40
N SER A 3 8.23 7.66 19.34
CA SER A 3 9.45 6.85 19.12
C SER A 3 9.31 5.85 17.97
N GLU A 4 8.18 5.16 17.86
CA GLU A 4 7.93 4.22 16.75
C GLU A 4 7.84 4.96 15.41
N CYS A 5 7.29 6.18 15.41
CA CYS A 5 7.23 7.00 14.21
C CYS A 5 8.63 7.43 13.76
N GLN A 6 9.50 7.82 14.70
CA GLN A 6 10.88 8.17 14.39
C GLN A 6 11.65 6.96 13.83
N GLN A 7 11.50 5.77 14.41
CA GLN A 7 12.13 4.54 13.89
C GLN A 7 11.70 4.23 12.45
N LEU A 8 10.42 4.46 12.11
CA LEU A 8 9.91 4.29 10.75
C LEU A 8 10.46 5.35 9.78
N ILE A 9 10.64 6.60 10.25
CA ILE A 9 11.29 7.66 9.47
C ILE A 9 12.75 7.26 9.20
N ASP A 10 13.51 6.91 10.24
CA ASP A 10 14.93 6.53 10.13
C ASP A 10 15.12 5.33 9.20
N LEU A 11 14.24 4.32 9.29
CA LEU A 11 14.20 3.18 8.37
C LEU A 11 14.06 3.65 6.92
N SER A 12 13.10 4.53 6.65
CA SER A 12 12.80 4.99 5.29
C SER A 12 13.89 5.89 4.70
N GLU A 13 14.47 6.78 5.51
CA GLU A 13 15.46 7.74 5.05
C GLU A 13 16.85 7.12 4.92
N SER A 14 17.27 6.30 5.89
CA SER A 14 18.65 5.79 5.97
C SER A 14 18.86 4.51 5.18
N HIS A 15 17.87 3.62 5.11
CA HIS A 15 18.08 2.26 4.58
C HIS A 15 17.46 2.01 3.21
N ILE A 16 16.48 2.83 2.80
CA ILE A 16 15.75 2.62 1.54
C ILE A 16 15.99 3.79 0.57
N GLY A 17 15.90 5.02 1.08
CA GLY A 17 16.04 6.22 0.26
C GLY A 17 14.77 6.54 -0.53
N TYR A 18 14.64 7.79 -0.96
CA TYR A 18 13.43 8.32 -1.59
C TYR A 18 13.64 8.68 -3.06
N ALA A 19 12.64 8.39 -3.89
CA ALA A 19 12.57 8.83 -5.28
C ALA A 19 11.31 9.68 -5.52
N LEU A 20 11.27 10.43 -6.62
CA LEU A 20 10.06 11.14 -7.04
C LEU A 20 8.93 10.14 -7.28
N ALA A 21 7.73 10.45 -6.78
CA ALA A 21 6.58 9.57 -6.87
C ALA A 21 6.13 9.41 -8.33
N THR A 22 6.11 8.17 -8.81
CA THR A 22 5.60 7.83 -10.15
C THR A 22 4.07 7.72 -10.14
N VAL A 23 3.45 8.13 -11.25
CA VAL A 23 2.06 7.81 -11.62
C VAL A 23 2.03 6.44 -12.30
N GLY A 24 1.25 5.52 -11.73
CA GLY A 24 1.30 4.11 -12.14
C GLY A 24 2.68 3.52 -11.85
N SER A 25 3.13 2.59 -12.69
CA SER A 25 4.38 1.85 -12.43
C SER A 25 5.64 2.58 -12.87
N PHE A 26 5.60 3.49 -13.86
CA PHE A 26 6.83 3.97 -14.51
C PHE A 26 6.85 5.44 -15.00
N ARG A 27 5.77 6.22 -14.87
CA ARG A 27 5.75 7.59 -15.42
C ARG A 27 5.73 8.63 -14.32
N THR A 28 6.77 9.45 -14.23
CA THR A 28 6.74 10.67 -13.39
C THR A 28 5.83 11.69 -14.07
N ASN A 29 4.76 12.09 -13.41
CA ASN A 29 3.93 13.20 -13.87
C ASN A 29 3.72 14.15 -12.68
N THR A 30 4.59 15.16 -12.64
CA THR A 30 4.67 16.17 -11.58
C THR A 30 3.43 17.05 -11.50
N ALA A 31 2.59 17.10 -12.54
CA ALA A 31 1.30 17.77 -12.53
C ALA A 31 0.18 16.96 -11.84
N LYS A 32 0.40 15.66 -11.61
CA LYS A 32 -0.54 14.81 -10.84
C LYS A 32 -0.05 14.56 -9.42
N ARG A 33 1.26 14.36 -9.26
CA ARG A 33 1.92 14.19 -7.97
C ARG A 33 3.38 14.57 -8.12
N ASN A 34 3.92 15.33 -7.17
CA ASN A 34 5.32 15.76 -7.17
C ASN A 34 6.03 15.48 -5.84
N ASN A 35 5.40 14.67 -4.98
CA ASN A 35 5.97 14.24 -3.71
C ASN A 35 7.02 13.14 -3.88
N PHE A 36 7.75 12.85 -2.80
CA PHE A 36 8.68 11.73 -2.76
C PHE A 36 8.00 10.49 -2.19
N ARG A 37 8.37 9.32 -2.72
CA ARG A 37 7.90 8.02 -2.23
C ARG A 37 9.04 7.02 -2.18
N THR A 38 8.97 6.12 -1.21
CA THR A 38 9.71 4.87 -1.24
C THR A 38 8.83 3.69 -0.83
N ILE A 39 9.26 2.48 -1.19
CA ILE A 39 8.52 1.25 -0.94
C ILE A 39 9.40 0.31 -0.14
N TRP A 40 8.83 -0.26 0.90
CA TRP A 40 9.45 -1.26 1.74
C TRP A 40 8.57 -2.50 1.78
N ASP A 41 9.13 -3.65 1.42
CA ASP A 41 8.47 -4.94 1.65
C ASP A 41 8.87 -5.43 3.05
N SER A 42 7.91 -5.42 3.97
CA SER A 42 8.12 -5.81 5.36
C SER A 42 8.50 -7.30 5.47
N PRO A 43 9.43 -7.65 6.39
CA PRO A 43 9.61 -9.03 6.81
C PRO A 43 8.29 -9.70 7.24
N PRO A 44 8.12 -11.01 6.99
CA PRO A 44 6.90 -11.73 7.38
C PRO A 44 6.58 -11.58 8.87
N GLY A 45 5.30 -11.33 9.18
CA GLY A 45 4.79 -11.25 10.56
C GLY A 45 5.13 -9.97 11.33
N LEU A 46 6.00 -9.09 10.81
CA LEU A 46 6.37 -7.87 11.52
C LEU A 46 5.21 -6.89 11.62
N LEU A 47 4.51 -6.61 10.51
CA LEU A 47 3.34 -5.73 10.52
C LEU A 47 2.18 -6.29 11.36
N ASP A 48 2.06 -7.61 11.41
CA ASP A 48 0.98 -8.26 12.18
C ASP A 48 1.14 -7.96 13.67
N LYS A 49 2.34 -8.19 14.20
CA LYS A 49 2.68 -7.98 15.62
C LYS A 49 2.73 -6.51 16.04
N THR A 50 3.03 -5.61 15.10
CA THR A 50 3.30 -4.19 15.43
C THR A 50 2.10 -3.28 15.18
N ILE A 51 1.41 -3.45 14.05
CA ILE A 51 0.34 -2.55 13.62
C ILE A 51 -1.01 -3.27 13.60
N TRP A 52 -1.10 -4.45 12.98
CA TRP A 52 -2.38 -5.13 12.75
C TRP A 52 -3.14 -5.39 14.04
N GLU A 53 -2.51 -5.98 15.06
CA GLU A 53 -3.18 -6.27 16.34
C GLU A 53 -3.75 -5.01 17.01
N ARG A 54 -3.15 -3.84 16.79
CA ARG A 54 -3.61 -2.57 17.37
C ARG A 54 -4.79 -1.97 16.60
N VAL A 55 -4.89 -2.23 15.29
CA VAL A 55 -5.89 -1.59 14.41
C VAL A 55 -7.02 -2.52 13.99
N ARG A 56 -6.86 -3.84 14.07
CA ARG A 56 -7.83 -4.84 13.59
C ARG A 56 -9.23 -4.65 14.17
N GLY A 57 -9.35 -4.16 15.40
CA GLY A 57 -10.64 -3.87 16.05
C GLY A 57 -11.42 -2.71 15.40
N LYS A 58 -10.74 -1.87 14.60
CA LYS A 58 -11.32 -0.76 13.84
C LYS A 58 -11.54 -1.09 12.36
N VAL A 59 -11.08 -2.26 11.92
CA VAL A 59 -11.21 -2.72 10.53
C VAL A 59 -12.43 -3.63 10.44
N PRO A 60 -13.30 -3.47 9.42
CA PRO A 60 -14.39 -4.42 9.19
C PRO A 60 -13.86 -5.85 9.11
N LYS A 61 -14.42 -6.75 9.93
CA LYS A 61 -14.00 -8.16 9.98
C LYS A 61 -14.16 -8.85 8.62
N SER A 62 -15.19 -8.45 7.88
CA SER A 62 -15.47 -8.93 6.54
C SER A 62 -16.17 -7.88 5.71
N ILE A 63 -16.09 -8.05 4.39
CA ILE A 63 -16.76 -7.20 3.40
C ILE A 63 -17.30 -8.06 2.25
N ARG A 64 -18.31 -7.55 1.54
CA ARG A 64 -18.80 -8.16 0.30
C ARG A 64 -18.25 -7.42 -0.91
N ILE A 65 -17.49 -8.11 -1.76
CA ILE A 65 -16.98 -7.60 -3.04
C ILE A 65 -17.27 -8.63 -4.13
N SER A 66 -17.82 -8.17 -5.26
CA SER A 66 -18.11 -9.00 -6.44
C SER A 66 -18.94 -10.26 -6.12
N GLY A 67 -19.90 -10.13 -5.19
CA GLY A 67 -20.78 -11.22 -4.77
C GLY A 67 -20.18 -12.20 -3.74
N GLY A 68 -18.88 -12.13 -3.46
CA GLY A 68 -18.20 -12.95 -2.45
C GLY A 68 -18.05 -12.25 -1.11
N LEU A 69 -18.06 -13.02 -0.01
CA LEU A 69 -17.68 -12.54 1.32
C LEU A 69 -16.17 -12.73 1.52
N TRP A 70 -15.48 -11.65 1.86
CA TRP A 70 -14.04 -11.62 2.11
C TRP A 70 -13.77 -11.29 3.56
N GLU A 71 -12.82 -12.00 4.19
CA GLU A 71 -12.42 -11.74 5.57
C GLU A 71 -11.12 -10.92 5.62
N ALA A 72 -11.03 -10.02 6.59
CA ALA A 72 -9.82 -9.26 6.85
C ALA A 72 -8.76 -10.17 7.48
N SER A 73 -7.67 -10.43 6.76
CA SER A 73 -6.63 -11.36 7.17
C SER A 73 -5.32 -10.72 7.67
N GLY A 74 -5.13 -9.42 7.47
CA GLY A 74 -3.90 -8.73 7.87
C GLY A 74 -3.61 -7.49 7.05
N LEU A 75 -2.37 -7.01 7.14
CA LEU A 75 -1.87 -5.86 6.38
C LEU A 75 -1.10 -6.29 5.13
N ASN A 76 -1.11 -5.43 4.12
CA ASN A 76 -0.26 -5.59 2.95
C ASN A 76 1.22 -5.42 3.36
N PRO A 77 2.11 -6.41 3.09
CA PRO A 77 3.53 -6.30 3.45
C PRO A 77 4.26 -5.20 2.68
N ARG A 78 3.73 -4.73 1.54
CA ARG A 78 4.31 -3.66 0.72
C ARG A 78 3.92 -2.27 1.24
N VAL A 79 4.68 -1.79 2.23
CA VAL A 79 4.52 -0.47 2.85
C VAL A 79 5.02 0.63 1.92
N ARG A 80 4.28 1.75 1.86
CA ARG A 80 4.66 2.93 1.07
C ARG A 80 4.90 4.09 2.01
N PHE A 81 6.12 4.60 2.01
CA PHE A 81 6.48 5.82 2.72
C PHE A 81 6.35 7.01 1.78
N TYR A 82 5.70 8.06 2.24
CA TYR A 82 5.54 9.30 1.49
C TYR A 82 6.22 10.43 2.25
N ARG A 83 7.00 11.25 1.51
CA ARG A 83 7.64 12.45 2.06
C ARG A 83 7.24 13.65 1.21
N TYR A 84 6.79 14.68 1.90
CA TYR A 84 6.32 15.92 1.32
C TYR A 84 7.17 17.08 1.82
N ARG A 85 7.56 17.95 0.90
CA ARG A 85 8.10 19.28 1.16
C ARG A 85 7.01 20.31 0.87
N ARG A 86 7.22 21.55 1.34
CA ARG A 86 6.32 22.67 1.05
C ARG A 86 6.07 22.78 -0.47
N GLY A 87 4.80 22.86 -0.87
CA GLY A 87 4.38 22.93 -2.27
C GLY A 87 4.30 21.58 -2.99
N GLN A 88 4.64 20.46 -2.32
CA GLN A 88 4.42 19.13 -2.87
C GLN A 88 3.02 18.61 -2.53
N TYR A 89 2.44 17.86 -3.46
CA TYR A 89 1.10 17.29 -3.35
C TYR A 89 1.06 15.91 -4.05
N ASN A 90 0.00 15.16 -3.71
CA ASN A 90 -0.41 13.96 -4.42
C ASN A 90 -1.90 14.14 -4.73
N GLY A 91 -2.23 14.39 -6.00
CA GLY A 91 -3.57 14.78 -6.41
C GLY A 91 -4.62 13.67 -6.22
N PRO A 92 -5.91 13.98 -6.44
CA PRO A 92 -7.01 13.03 -6.25
C PRO A 92 -6.81 11.73 -7.04
N HIS A 93 -6.99 10.58 -6.37
CA HIS A 93 -6.87 9.25 -6.97
C HIS A 93 -7.56 8.17 -6.11
N TYR A 94 -7.79 7.01 -6.73
CA TYR A 94 -8.10 5.76 -6.03
C TYR A 94 -6.82 4.96 -5.78
N ASP A 95 -6.75 4.29 -4.65
CA ASP A 95 -5.66 3.37 -4.35
C ASP A 95 -5.77 2.08 -5.17
N GLY A 96 -4.63 1.61 -5.66
CA GLY A 96 -4.55 0.33 -6.35
C GLY A 96 -4.62 -0.84 -5.36
N ALA A 97 -5.41 -1.85 -5.69
CA ALA A 97 -5.46 -3.09 -4.91
C ALA A 97 -4.17 -3.89 -5.08
N TYR A 98 -3.55 -4.29 -3.97
CA TYR A 98 -2.49 -5.30 -3.97
C TYR A 98 -3.12 -6.68 -3.94
N LYS A 99 -2.67 -7.58 -4.83
CA LYS A 99 -3.14 -8.96 -4.91
C LYS A 99 -1.97 -9.90 -4.64
N SER A 100 -2.20 -10.94 -3.85
CA SER A 100 -1.24 -12.05 -3.68
C SER A 100 -1.93 -13.40 -3.88
N GLY A 101 -1.19 -14.39 -4.38
CA GLY A 101 -1.67 -15.75 -4.66
C GLY A 101 -1.09 -16.30 -5.96
N PRO A 102 -1.38 -17.55 -6.33
CA PRO A 102 -0.76 -18.20 -7.50
C PRO A 102 -1.08 -17.55 -8.86
N ASN A 103 -2.06 -16.63 -8.91
CA ASN A 103 -2.36 -15.79 -10.08
C ASN A 103 -2.02 -14.30 -9.87
N SER A 104 -1.26 -13.94 -8.83
CA SER A 104 -0.79 -12.56 -8.62
C SER A 104 0.41 -12.24 -9.51
N GLU A 105 0.23 -12.32 -10.83
CA GLU A 105 1.15 -11.68 -11.76
C GLU A 105 0.97 -10.15 -11.61
N GLN A 106 1.84 -9.49 -10.84
CA GLN A 106 2.14 -8.09 -11.09
C GLN A 106 2.77 -8.05 -12.48
N LYS A 107 1.98 -7.73 -13.51
CA LYS A 107 2.46 -7.63 -14.90
C LYS A 107 3.49 -6.48 -15.03
N SER A 108 4.76 -6.75 -14.70
CA SER A 108 5.87 -6.25 -15.52
C SER A 108 5.93 -7.16 -16.75
N GLN A 109 5.59 -6.62 -17.90
CA GLN A 109 5.30 -7.38 -19.11
C GLN A 109 6.56 -8.01 -19.70
N GLN A 110 6.59 -9.35 -19.79
CA GLN A 110 7.07 -10.10 -20.95
C GLN A 110 6.48 -11.51 -20.87
N ARG A 111 5.34 -11.71 -21.55
CA ARG A 111 4.72 -13.03 -21.70
C ARG A 111 4.83 -13.41 -23.17
N THR A 112 5.78 -14.27 -23.51
CA THR A 112 5.69 -15.10 -24.71
C THR A 112 4.52 -16.08 -24.50
N LYS A 113 3.72 -16.26 -25.54
CA LYS A 113 2.52 -17.10 -25.53
C LYS A 113 2.92 -18.58 -25.52
N LYS A 114 2.84 -19.25 -24.37
CA LYS A 114 2.73 -20.71 -24.13
C LYS A 114 2.81 -20.87 -22.60
N GLU A 115 1.96 -21.55 -21.86
CA GLU A 115 0.96 -22.57 -22.11
C GLU A 115 -0.25 -22.30 -21.21
N LYS A 116 -1.45 -22.37 -21.77
CA LYS A 116 -2.64 -22.71 -21.00
C LYS A 116 -2.63 -24.23 -20.88
N ASN A 117 -2.62 -24.78 -19.66
CA ASN A 117 -3.55 -25.84 -19.28
C ASN A 117 -3.48 -26.17 -17.78
N GLU A 118 -4.68 -26.30 -17.22
CA GLU A 118 -5.10 -27.27 -16.20
C GLU A 118 -4.30 -27.33 -14.88
N LYS A 119 -4.87 -26.70 -13.85
CA LYS A 119 -5.07 -27.30 -12.51
C LYS A 119 -5.99 -26.43 -11.68
N GLU A 120 -7.29 -26.59 -11.90
CA GLU A 120 -8.26 -26.45 -10.82
C GLU A 120 -8.08 -27.65 -9.88
N LYS A 121 -7.60 -27.41 -8.66
CA LYS A 121 -8.15 -27.97 -7.41
C LYS A 121 -7.27 -27.61 -6.20
N HIS A 122 -7.95 -26.98 -5.24
CA HIS A 122 -7.64 -26.85 -3.82
C HIS A 122 -6.48 -25.92 -3.36
N ASP A 123 -6.89 -24.93 -2.55
CA ASP A 123 -6.13 -24.12 -1.58
C ASP A 123 -5.14 -23.06 -2.10
N ALA A 124 -5.57 -22.31 -3.10
CA ALA A 124 -4.94 -21.03 -3.42
C ALA A 124 -5.68 -19.89 -2.71
N ARG A 125 -5.40 -19.64 -1.43
CA ARG A 125 -5.91 -18.43 -0.74
C ARG A 125 -5.40 -17.17 -1.45
N CYS A 126 -6.21 -16.63 -2.35
CA CYS A 126 -5.99 -15.33 -2.96
C CYS A 126 -6.29 -14.24 -1.92
N SER A 127 -5.42 -13.25 -1.79
CA SER A 127 -5.69 -12.07 -0.97
C SER A 127 -5.71 -10.82 -1.83
N GLN A 128 -6.54 -9.85 -1.43
CA GLN A 128 -6.63 -8.55 -2.08
C GLN A 128 -6.81 -7.44 -1.04
N SER A 129 -6.05 -6.35 -1.16
CA SER A 129 -6.29 -5.14 -0.36
C SER A 129 -7.54 -4.41 -0.84
N TRP A 130 -8.36 -3.95 0.11
CA TRP A 130 -9.62 -3.23 -0.13
C TRP A 130 -9.78 -1.99 0.77
N LEU A 131 -8.89 -1.79 1.73
CA LEU A 131 -8.84 -0.64 2.62
C LEU A 131 -7.40 -0.13 2.66
N THR A 132 -7.24 1.18 2.70
CA THR A 132 -5.95 1.83 2.93
C THR A 132 -5.91 2.45 4.31
N LEU A 133 -4.84 2.18 5.05
CA LEU A 133 -4.53 2.82 6.32
C LEU A 133 -3.45 3.89 6.12
N PHE A 134 -3.77 5.14 6.44
CA PHE A 134 -2.79 6.23 6.50
C PHE A 134 -2.32 6.42 7.93
N ILE A 135 -1.01 6.43 8.13
CA ILE A 135 -0.36 6.72 9.42
C ILE A 135 0.54 7.93 9.23
N TYR A 136 0.24 9.01 9.95
CA TYR A 136 1.09 10.18 10.00
C TYR A 136 2.26 9.92 10.95
N LEU A 137 3.49 10.04 10.44
CA LEU A 137 4.72 9.76 11.21
C LEU A 137 5.30 11.01 11.89
N ASN A 138 4.84 12.19 11.50
CA ASN A 138 5.21 13.45 12.11
C ASN A 138 4.06 14.44 12.00
N ASP A 139 4.11 15.49 12.82
CA ASP A 139 3.18 16.60 12.70
C ASP A 139 3.47 17.35 11.40
N SER A 140 2.46 17.50 10.56
CA SER A 140 2.59 18.31 9.36
C SER A 140 2.63 19.79 9.77
N LYS A 141 3.74 20.47 9.50
CA LYS A 141 3.78 21.93 9.55
C LYS A 141 2.93 22.46 8.38
N SER A 142 1.65 22.74 8.65
CA SER A 142 0.69 23.47 7.81
C SER A 142 0.75 23.17 6.29
N GLY A 143 -0.18 22.36 5.77
CA GLY A 143 -0.47 22.33 4.32
C GLY A 143 -0.64 20.96 3.65
N LEU A 144 -0.71 19.86 4.40
CA LEU A 144 -1.05 18.54 3.86
C LEU A 144 -2.43 18.14 4.36
N ASP A 145 -3.46 18.48 3.60
CA ASP A 145 -4.82 18.02 3.84
C ASP A 145 -5.10 16.78 2.97
N THR A 146 -5.48 15.66 3.58
CA THR A 146 -6.04 14.52 2.83
C THR A 146 -7.49 14.86 2.52
N GLY A 147 -7.70 15.59 1.42
CA GLY A 147 -9.00 16.09 1.02
C GLY A 147 -10.10 15.05 1.20
N GLY A 148 -10.93 15.24 2.22
CA GLY A 148 -12.11 14.44 2.48
C GLY A 148 -13.11 14.65 1.35
N ILE A 149 -13.53 13.57 0.70
CA ILE A 149 -14.67 13.60 -0.20
C ILE A 149 -15.90 13.76 0.71
N GLY A 150 -16.43 14.97 0.76
CA GLY A 150 -17.70 15.25 1.43
C GLY A 150 -18.86 14.60 0.68
N GLY A 151 -19.73 13.95 1.48
CA GLY A 151 -21.17 13.70 1.26
C GLY A 151 -21.65 13.30 -0.12
#